data_AF-A0A8C7L728-F1
#
_entry.id   AF-A0A8C7L728-F1
#
_cell.length_a   1.000
_cell.length_b   1.000
_cell.length_c   1.000
_cell.angle_alpha   90.00
_cell.angle_beta   90.00
_cell.angle_gamma   90.00
#
_symmetry.space_group_name_H-M   'P 1'
#
loop_
_entity.id
_entity.type
_entity.pdbx_description
1 polymer ?
#
loop_
_entity_poly.entity_id
_entity_poly.type
_entity_poly.pdbx_seq_one_letter_code
_entity_poly.pdbx_strand_id
1 'polypeptide(L)'
;MQGNQGPRGEQQYHGPSRHQFENQKNPGVNSNGQHADEQESPNAGITIDLQNFRKPGEKTYTQRSRLFVGNLPTGVTEAEVEKLFSKYGKAAEIFINKDRGFGFIRLETKTVAEIAKAELDDTSFRGRQLRVRFATHGAALTVRNLPQFISNELLEEAFSVFGQIERAIVIVDDRGRPTGKGIVEYTAKPAARKALDRCADGAFLLTAFPRPVTVEPMEQFDEDEGLPERIVNKNQVFHKEREQPPRFAQPGTFEYEYAMRWKALMEMEKQQYEQVDRNIKEAHEKLEQEMEAARHEHQVILMRQDLLRRQEELRRMEELHNQEMQKRKQMELRQEEERRRREEEMRMHSEEMMRRQQEGFKGNFPGNREQEMRMHMQGQGINRNSMGAGEGNPSVPIPGAANIPAENPPLMVMLDILE
;
A
#
# COMPACT_ATOMS: atom_id res chain seq x y z
N MET A 1 -41.06 -0.36 -62.92
CA MET A 1 -41.29 -1.79 -62.60
C MET A 1 -40.98 -2.01 -61.14
N GLN A 2 -41.80 -2.83 -60.47
CA GLN A 2 -41.61 -3.62 -59.24
C GLN A 2 -40.24 -3.50 -58.52
N GLY A 3 -40.13 -3.35 -57.19
CA GLY A 3 -41.15 -3.26 -56.14
C GLY A 3 -40.84 -4.18 -54.95
N ASN A 4 -40.69 -3.62 -53.74
CA ASN A 4 -41.12 -4.24 -52.48
C ASN A 4 -41.04 -3.24 -51.32
N GLN A 5 -42.08 -3.16 -50.51
CA GLN A 5 -42.07 -2.47 -49.20
C GLN A 5 -42.55 -3.48 -48.14
N GLY A 6 -41.84 -3.54 -47.01
CA GLY A 6 -42.23 -4.29 -45.81
C GLY A 6 -42.19 -3.36 -44.59
N PRO A 7 -43.14 -3.46 -43.63
CA PRO A 7 -43.47 -2.33 -42.77
C PRO A 7 -42.78 -2.31 -41.40
N ARG A 8 -42.78 -1.12 -40.78
CA ARG A 8 -42.41 -0.89 -39.38
C ARG A 8 -43.49 -1.41 -38.44
N GLY A 9 -43.09 -1.93 -37.26
CA GLY A 9 -44.00 -2.24 -36.17
C GLY A 9 -44.17 -1.07 -35.20
N GLU A 10 -45.40 -0.67 -34.95
CA GLU A 10 -45.78 0.17 -33.80
C GLU A 10 -46.26 -0.73 -32.65
N GLN A 11 -46.07 -0.30 -31.40
CA GLN A 11 -46.72 -0.91 -30.24
C GLN A 11 -47.53 0.16 -29.50
N GLN A 12 -48.84 -0.06 -29.42
CA GLN A 12 -49.75 0.68 -28.53
C GLN A 12 -50.58 -0.28 -27.67
N TYR A 13 -51.06 0.26 -26.57
CA TYR A 13 -51.77 -0.41 -25.48
C TYR A 13 -53.13 -1.01 -25.89
N HIS A 14 -53.51 -2.12 -25.26
CA HIS A 14 -54.91 -2.45 -24.98
C HIS A 14 -55.10 -3.35 -23.75
N GLY A 15 -56.17 -3.07 -23.00
CA GLY A 15 -57.05 -4.03 -22.30
C GLY A 15 -58.49 -3.53 -22.50
N PRO A 16 -59.52 -3.98 -21.73
CA PRO A 16 -59.62 -5.15 -20.84
C PRO A 16 -60.95 -5.96 -21.06
N SER A 17 -61.14 -7.12 -20.38
CA SER A 17 -62.43 -7.74 -19.96
C SER A 17 -62.20 -9.15 -19.37
N ARG A 18 -62.60 -9.47 -18.13
CA ARG A 18 -63.95 -9.80 -17.57
C ARG A 18 -64.39 -11.25 -17.81
N HIS A 19 -64.49 -12.04 -16.72
CA HIS A 19 -65.50 -13.09 -16.57
C HIS A 19 -66.01 -13.17 -15.11
N GLN A 20 -67.29 -13.54 -14.95
CA GLN A 20 -68.00 -13.71 -13.69
C GLN A 20 -68.01 -15.18 -13.27
N PHE A 21 -68.22 -15.46 -11.97
CA PHE A 21 -69.09 -16.55 -11.56
C PHE A 21 -69.84 -16.25 -10.25
N GLU A 22 -71.02 -16.81 -10.14
CA GLU A 22 -72.05 -16.64 -9.09
C GLU A 22 -72.45 -18.03 -8.55
N ASN A 23 -73.05 -18.22 -7.37
CA ASN A 23 -73.41 -17.36 -6.21
C ASN A 23 -74.01 -18.32 -5.16
N GLN A 24 -73.76 -18.14 -3.84
CA GLN A 24 -74.75 -18.60 -2.83
C GLN A 24 -74.55 -18.10 -1.37
N LYS A 25 -75.62 -17.45 -0.88
CA LYS A 25 -76.27 -17.55 0.46
C LYS A 25 -75.52 -17.16 1.75
N ASN A 26 -76.01 -16.04 2.31
CA ASN A 26 -76.16 -15.77 3.75
C ASN A 26 -77.29 -16.66 4.36
N PRO A 27 -77.38 -16.89 5.70
CA PRO A 27 -77.77 -15.82 6.64
C PRO A 27 -77.18 -15.89 8.07
N GLY A 28 -77.29 -14.79 8.83
CA GLY A 28 -76.96 -14.76 10.27
C GLY A 28 -76.95 -13.36 10.88
N VAL A 29 -78.12 -12.75 11.10
CA VAL A 29 -78.24 -11.51 11.87
C VAL A 29 -78.19 -11.83 13.36
N ASN A 30 -77.40 -11.10 14.14
CA ASN A 30 -77.78 -10.75 15.51
C ASN A 30 -77.17 -9.41 15.92
N SER A 31 -78.04 -8.47 16.25
CA SER A 31 -77.71 -7.14 16.77
C SER A 31 -77.61 -7.16 18.29
N ASN A 32 -76.54 -6.60 18.84
CA ASN A 32 -76.60 -5.88 20.11
C ASN A 32 -75.42 -4.91 20.15
N GLY A 33 -75.72 -3.61 20.25
CA GLY A 33 -74.69 -2.58 20.30
C GLY A 33 -74.31 -2.20 21.72
N GLN A 34 -73.13 -1.60 21.86
CA GLN A 34 -72.85 -0.60 22.88
C GLN A 34 -71.80 0.37 22.32
N HIS A 35 -72.10 1.66 22.38
CA HIS A 35 -71.13 2.71 22.06
C HIS A 35 -70.05 2.74 23.15
N ALA A 36 -68.79 2.81 22.72
CA ALA A 36 -67.71 3.36 23.51
C ALA A 36 -66.98 4.37 22.60
N ASP A 37 -67.14 5.66 22.87
CA ASP A 37 -66.32 6.70 22.27
C ASP A 37 -64.90 6.62 22.87
N GLU A 38 -63.98 5.94 22.18
CA GLU A 38 -62.56 6.11 22.46
C GLU A 38 -62.00 7.19 21.52
N GLN A 39 -61.63 8.32 22.12
CA GLN A 39 -61.00 9.44 21.43
C GLN A 39 -59.60 9.03 20.98
N GLU A 40 -59.43 8.69 19.70
CA GLU A 40 -58.11 8.51 19.10
C GLU A 40 -57.31 9.82 19.20
N SER A 41 -56.38 9.86 20.15
CA SER A 41 -55.38 10.91 20.23
C SER A 41 -54.40 10.75 19.06
N PRO A 42 -54.22 11.75 18.18
CA PRO A 42 -53.50 11.60 16.90
C PRO A 42 -51.97 11.58 17.05
N ASN A 43 -51.46 11.15 18.20
CA ASN A 43 -50.05 11.22 18.57
C ASN A 43 -49.49 9.85 18.97
N ALA A 44 -49.83 8.83 18.18
CA ALA A 44 -49.12 7.55 18.15
C ALA A 44 -47.72 7.77 17.56
N GLY A 45 -46.83 8.40 18.34
CA GLY A 45 -45.43 8.59 17.98
C GLY A 45 -44.78 7.25 17.71
N ILE A 46 -44.00 7.18 16.63
CA ILE A 46 -43.30 5.96 16.21
C ILE A 46 -42.35 5.55 17.33
N THR A 47 -42.74 4.54 18.11
CA THR A 47 -41.95 4.00 19.21
C THR A 47 -40.91 3.04 18.62
N ILE A 48 -39.87 3.64 18.03
CA ILE A 48 -38.72 2.92 17.51
C ILE A 48 -37.94 2.35 18.72
N ASP A 49 -37.65 1.05 18.70
CA ASP A 49 -36.79 0.42 19.70
C ASP A 49 -35.32 0.77 19.41
N LEU A 50 -34.73 1.64 20.24
CA LEU A 50 -33.38 2.17 20.05
C LEU A 50 -32.25 1.12 20.20
N GLN A 51 -32.54 -0.09 20.69
CA GLN A 51 -31.51 -1.05 21.10
C GLN A 51 -30.70 -1.67 19.94
N ASN A 52 -31.18 -1.61 18.68
CA ASN A 52 -30.64 -2.42 17.58
C ASN A 52 -30.00 -1.64 16.41
N PHE A 53 -29.64 -0.37 16.59
CA PHE A 53 -29.11 0.51 15.53
C PHE A 53 -27.59 0.45 15.27
N ARG A 54 -26.86 -0.43 15.95
CA ARG A 54 -25.40 -0.52 15.82
C ARG A 54 -25.00 -1.15 14.49
N LYS A 55 -24.20 -0.46 13.69
CA LYS A 55 -23.69 -1.00 12.41
C LYS A 55 -22.65 -2.10 12.68
N PRO A 56 -22.52 -3.13 11.82
CA PRO A 56 -21.47 -4.14 11.97
C PRO A 56 -20.08 -3.50 12.08
N GLY A 57 -19.32 -3.88 13.11
CA GLY A 57 -17.99 -3.31 13.40
C GLY A 57 -17.98 -1.90 14.03
N GLU A 58 -19.12 -1.23 14.19
CA GLU A 58 -19.16 0.11 14.81
C GLU A 58 -18.77 0.02 16.29
N LYS A 59 -17.84 0.88 16.72
CA LYS A 59 -17.47 1.04 18.13
C LYS A 59 -18.46 2.00 18.82
N THR A 60 -18.91 1.64 20.01
CA THR A 60 -19.83 2.44 20.81
C THR A 60 -19.11 3.59 21.51
N TYR A 61 -19.80 4.69 21.78
CA TYR A 61 -19.27 5.85 22.51
C TYR A 61 -18.00 6.44 21.87
N THR A 62 -18.04 6.60 20.55
CA THR A 62 -17.00 7.25 19.74
C THR A 62 -17.19 8.77 19.72
N GLN A 63 -16.20 9.52 19.23
CA GLN A 63 -16.37 10.96 18.95
C GLN A 63 -17.44 11.22 17.89
N ARG A 64 -17.74 10.25 17.01
CA ARG A 64 -18.83 10.36 16.02
C ARG A 64 -20.24 10.40 16.64
N SER A 65 -20.41 9.85 17.85
CA SER A 65 -21.65 9.92 18.63
C SER A 65 -21.61 11.01 19.72
N ARG A 66 -20.63 11.93 19.64
CA ARG A 66 -20.49 13.08 20.52
C ARG A 66 -21.20 14.29 19.91
N LEU A 67 -22.18 14.83 20.64
CA LEU A 67 -22.91 16.03 20.28
C LEU A 67 -22.37 17.24 21.04
N PHE A 68 -22.34 18.38 20.36
CA PHE A 68 -22.23 19.72 20.95
C PHE A 68 -23.63 20.25 21.24
N VAL A 69 -23.83 20.80 22.44
CA VAL A 69 -25.10 21.40 22.88
C VAL A 69 -24.83 22.86 23.25
N GLY A 70 -25.17 23.78 22.35
CA GLY A 70 -25.00 25.22 22.52
C GLY A 70 -26.26 25.95 22.98
N ASN A 71 -26.09 27.22 23.36
CA ASN A 71 -27.13 28.11 23.88
C ASN A 71 -27.84 27.60 25.15
N LEU A 72 -27.13 26.83 25.97
CA LEU A 72 -27.63 26.37 27.26
C LEU A 72 -27.94 27.58 28.18
N PRO A 73 -28.99 27.49 29.02
CA PRO A 73 -29.30 28.52 30.00
C PRO A 73 -28.23 28.56 31.10
N THR A 74 -27.94 29.75 31.58
CA THR A 74 -27.03 29.98 32.71
C THR A 74 -27.53 29.24 33.95
N GLY A 75 -26.65 28.47 34.60
CA GLY A 75 -27.02 27.67 35.77
C GLY A 75 -27.61 26.29 35.47
N VAL A 76 -27.65 25.84 34.21
CA VAL A 76 -28.00 24.44 33.88
C VAL A 76 -27.08 23.46 34.62
N THR A 77 -27.64 22.34 35.07
CA THR A 77 -26.90 21.26 35.74
C THR A 77 -26.70 20.06 34.83
N GLU A 78 -25.70 19.23 35.15
CA GLU A 78 -25.39 18.01 34.40
C GLU A 78 -26.59 17.04 34.37
N ALA A 79 -27.23 16.84 35.53
CA ALA A 79 -28.42 16.00 35.68
C ALA A 79 -29.63 16.50 34.86
N GLU A 80 -29.74 17.81 34.59
CA GLU A 80 -30.80 18.35 33.72
C GLU A 80 -30.55 18.00 32.25
N VAL A 81 -29.30 18.07 31.79
CA VAL A 81 -28.91 17.66 30.43
C VAL A 81 -28.99 16.14 30.29
N GLU A 82 -28.53 15.38 31.29
CA GLU A 82 -28.69 13.92 31.33
C GLU A 82 -30.17 13.53 31.19
N LYS A 83 -31.05 14.16 31.98
CA LYS A 83 -32.49 13.92 31.89
C LYS A 83 -33.07 14.26 30.51
N LEU A 84 -32.62 15.36 29.88
CA LEU A 84 -33.06 15.75 28.54
C LEU A 84 -32.69 14.70 27.47
N PHE A 85 -31.50 14.11 27.58
CA PHE A 85 -31.01 13.10 26.63
C PHE A 85 -31.32 11.65 27.02
N SER A 86 -31.85 11.39 28.21
CA SER A 86 -32.14 10.04 28.74
C SER A 86 -33.06 9.19 27.84
N LYS A 87 -33.93 9.81 27.03
CA LYS A 87 -34.75 9.11 26.03
C LYS A 87 -33.95 8.47 24.89
N TYR A 88 -32.69 8.86 24.71
CA TYR A 88 -31.76 8.32 23.71
C TYR A 88 -30.74 7.35 24.34
N GLY A 89 -31.11 6.72 25.46
CA GLY A 89 -30.23 5.81 26.19
C GLY A 89 -29.22 6.53 27.09
N LYS A 90 -28.22 5.78 27.54
CA LYS A 90 -27.25 6.25 28.54
C LYS A 90 -26.10 7.02 27.90
N ALA A 91 -25.81 8.21 28.42
CA ALA A 91 -24.60 8.95 28.08
C ALA A 91 -23.35 8.35 28.76
N ALA A 92 -22.23 8.29 28.05
CA ALA A 92 -20.93 7.89 28.63
C ALA A 92 -20.08 9.09 29.08
N GLU A 93 -20.34 10.27 28.54
CA GLU A 93 -19.64 11.52 28.84
C GLU A 93 -20.67 12.64 28.80
N ILE A 94 -20.72 13.47 29.84
CA ILE A 94 -21.41 14.76 29.85
C ILE A 94 -20.40 15.79 30.34
N PHE A 95 -20.31 16.92 29.64
CA PHE A 95 -19.46 18.05 30.01
C PHE A 95 -20.23 19.34 29.79
N ILE A 96 -20.24 20.25 30.78
CA ILE A 96 -20.93 21.53 30.66
C ILE A 96 -20.00 22.67 31.06
N ASN A 97 -19.76 23.59 30.13
CA ASN A 97 -19.14 24.88 30.40
C ASN A 97 -20.25 25.90 30.74
N LYS A 98 -20.47 26.14 32.03
CA LYS A 98 -21.54 27.02 32.54
C LYS A 98 -21.34 28.48 32.13
N ASP A 99 -20.10 28.94 32.07
CA ASP A 99 -19.75 30.35 31.79
C ASP A 99 -20.02 30.70 30.31
N ARG A 100 -19.78 29.75 29.40
CA ARG A 100 -19.94 29.92 27.96
C ARG A 100 -21.25 29.35 27.41
N GLY A 101 -22.12 28.80 28.25
CA GLY A 101 -23.44 28.31 27.87
C GLY A 101 -23.42 27.19 26.82
N PHE A 102 -22.46 26.26 26.91
CA PHE A 102 -22.42 25.09 26.03
C PHE A 102 -21.96 23.84 26.77
N GLY A 103 -22.27 22.68 26.21
CA GLY A 103 -21.80 21.39 26.68
C GLY A 103 -21.50 20.42 25.55
N PHE A 104 -21.02 19.24 25.95
CA PHE A 104 -20.89 18.08 25.10
C PHE A 104 -21.53 16.88 25.77
N ILE A 105 -22.12 16.00 24.98
CA ILE A 105 -22.67 14.72 25.44
C ILE A 105 -22.25 13.61 24.47
N ARG A 106 -21.87 12.44 24.99
CA ARG A 106 -21.51 11.28 24.17
C ARG A 106 -22.51 10.15 24.34
N LEU A 107 -23.21 9.84 23.25
CA LEU A 107 -24.24 8.80 23.16
C LEU A 107 -23.65 7.50 22.61
N GLU A 108 -24.43 6.41 22.64
CA GLU A 108 -23.91 5.07 22.36
C GLU A 108 -23.48 4.84 20.90
N THR A 109 -24.30 5.22 19.92
CA THR A 109 -24.03 5.04 18.48
C THR A 109 -24.22 6.34 17.70
N LYS A 110 -23.69 6.41 16.47
CA LYS A 110 -23.92 7.61 15.63
C LYS A 110 -25.41 7.81 15.36
N THR A 111 -26.16 6.74 15.10
CA THR A 111 -27.60 6.83 14.78
C THR A 111 -28.46 7.31 15.94
N VAL A 112 -28.15 6.90 17.18
CA VAL A 112 -28.79 7.45 18.37
C VAL A 112 -28.48 8.96 18.53
N ALA A 113 -27.26 9.39 18.19
CA ALA A 113 -26.91 10.81 18.16
C ALA A 113 -27.55 11.60 16.99
N GLU A 114 -27.79 10.97 15.84
CA GLU A 114 -28.54 11.55 14.71
C GLU A 114 -30.00 11.84 15.11
N ILE A 115 -30.66 10.88 15.77
CA ILE A 115 -32.03 11.03 16.30
C ILE A 115 -32.05 12.14 17.36
N ALA A 116 -31.12 12.11 18.32
CA ALA A 116 -31.03 13.11 19.38
C ALA A 116 -30.77 14.53 18.85
N LYS A 117 -29.94 14.68 17.80
CA LYS A 117 -29.74 15.95 17.08
C LYS A 117 -31.07 16.41 16.47
N ALA A 118 -31.73 15.58 15.67
CA ALA A 118 -32.93 15.94 14.93
C ALA A 118 -34.12 16.33 15.83
N GLU A 119 -34.26 15.71 17.00
CA GLU A 119 -35.36 15.96 17.93
C GLU A 119 -35.10 17.08 18.97
N LEU A 120 -33.84 17.46 19.24
CA LEU A 120 -33.52 18.48 20.26
C LEU A 120 -32.98 19.79 19.68
N ASP A 121 -32.52 19.83 18.43
CA ASP A 121 -32.08 21.09 17.82
C ASP A 121 -33.23 22.09 17.64
N ASP A 122 -32.94 23.39 17.80
CA ASP A 122 -33.89 24.51 17.84
C ASP A 122 -35.05 24.38 18.88
N THR A 123 -35.07 23.34 19.74
CA THR A 123 -36.10 23.16 20.77
C THR A 123 -35.94 24.13 21.94
N SER A 124 -37.06 24.55 22.55
CA SER A 124 -37.04 25.49 23.68
C SER A 124 -36.78 24.78 25.01
N PHE A 125 -35.66 25.12 25.65
CA PHE A 125 -35.29 24.67 26.98
C PHE A 125 -35.08 25.88 27.91
N ARG A 126 -35.92 26.00 28.94
CA ARG A 126 -35.98 27.18 29.85
C ARG A 126 -36.03 28.53 29.10
N GLY A 127 -36.78 28.59 28.00
CA GLY A 127 -36.96 29.79 27.19
C GLY A 127 -35.80 30.14 26.24
N ARG A 128 -34.78 29.28 26.10
CA ARG A 128 -33.74 29.39 25.07
C ARG A 128 -33.86 28.26 24.06
N GLN A 129 -33.67 28.54 22.77
CA GLN A 129 -33.55 27.51 21.75
C GLN A 129 -32.19 26.84 21.85
N LEU A 130 -32.18 25.52 22.06
CA LEU A 130 -30.94 24.72 22.06
C LEU A 130 -30.37 24.65 20.65
N ARG A 131 -29.03 24.65 20.53
CA ARG A 131 -28.35 24.34 19.26
C ARG A 131 -27.60 23.03 19.40
N VAL A 132 -28.11 21.95 18.81
CA VAL A 132 -27.52 20.61 18.89
C VAL A 132 -26.84 20.28 17.56
N ARG A 133 -25.53 20.06 17.60
CA ARG A 133 -24.70 19.76 16.41
C ARG A 133 -23.80 18.56 16.71
N PHE A 134 -23.24 17.92 15.70
CA PHE A 134 -22.13 16.99 15.92
C PHE A 134 -20.93 17.76 16.46
N ALA A 135 -20.23 17.20 17.44
CA ALA A 135 -18.97 17.76 17.91
C ALA A 135 -17.90 17.55 16.82
N THR A 136 -17.06 18.56 16.59
CA THR A 136 -15.96 18.43 15.63
C THR A 136 -14.97 17.35 16.10
N HIS A 137 -14.66 16.41 15.20
CA HIS A 137 -13.83 15.26 15.51
C HIS A 137 -12.36 15.68 15.53
N GLY A 138 -11.89 16.19 16.67
CA GLY A 138 -10.58 16.81 16.80
C GLY A 138 -9.37 15.86 16.72
N ALA A 139 -9.58 14.58 16.41
CA ALA A 139 -8.55 13.56 16.20
C ALA A 139 -8.79 12.73 14.91
N ALA A 140 -9.42 13.33 13.89
CA ALA A 140 -9.64 12.73 12.58
C ALA A 140 -8.56 13.18 11.59
N LEU A 141 -8.04 12.24 10.81
CA LEU A 141 -7.02 12.45 9.80
C LEU A 141 -7.51 11.96 8.44
N THR A 142 -7.11 12.66 7.40
CA THR A 142 -7.22 12.22 6.01
C THR A 142 -5.91 11.57 5.61
N VAL A 143 -5.96 10.35 5.12
CA VAL A 143 -4.80 9.65 4.54
C VAL A 143 -4.93 9.73 3.02
N ARG A 144 -3.88 10.20 2.35
CA ARG A 144 -3.79 10.29 0.88
C ARG A 144 -2.66 9.38 0.39
N ASN A 145 -2.60 9.20 -0.92
CA ASN A 145 -1.58 8.39 -1.60
C ASN A 145 -1.65 6.88 -1.26
N LEU A 146 -2.84 6.37 -0.87
CA LEU A 146 -3.03 4.95 -0.53
C LEU A 146 -2.82 4.04 -1.77
N PRO A 147 -2.07 2.94 -1.64
CA PRO A 147 -2.02 1.87 -2.64
C PRO A 147 -3.40 1.23 -2.91
N GLN A 148 -3.57 0.64 -4.10
CA GLN A 148 -4.85 0.09 -4.55
C GLN A 148 -5.38 -1.08 -3.70
N PHE A 149 -4.51 -1.82 -3.02
CA PHE A 149 -4.87 -3.05 -2.28
C PHE A 149 -4.99 -2.84 -0.76
N ILE A 150 -5.14 -1.59 -0.29
CA ILE A 150 -5.41 -1.31 1.12
C ILE A 150 -6.89 -1.52 1.42
N SER A 151 -7.20 -2.33 2.44
CA SER A 151 -8.55 -2.47 3.00
C SER A 151 -8.75 -1.58 4.23
N ASN A 152 -9.98 -1.49 4.74
CA ASN A 152 -10.29 -0.76 5.97
C ASN A 152 -9.52 -1.34 7.17
N GLU A 153 -9.43 -2.67 7.24
CA GLU A 153 -8.83 -3.44 8.32
C GLU A 153 -7.30 -3.27 8.31
N LEU A 154 -6.66 -3.34 7.14
CA LEU A 154 -5.22 -3.08 6.99
C LEU A 154 -4.88 -1.62 7.33
N LEU A 155 -5.75 -0.67 6.98
CA LEU A 155 -5.59 0.74 7.36
C LEU A 155 -5.73 0.92 8.89
N GLU A 156 -6.66 0.22 9.55
CA GLU A 156 -6.79 0.23 11.01
C GLU A 156 -5.56 -0.38 11.69
N GLU A 157 -5.14 -1.58 11.27
CA GLU A 157 -3.97 -2.26 11.85
C GLU A 157 -2.72 -1.38 11.74
N ALA A 158 -2.42 -0.88 10.54
CA ALA A 158 -1.23 -0.08 10.29
C ALA A 158 -1.20 1.21 11.13
N PHE A 159 -2.30 1.94 11.25
CA PHE A 159 -2.32 3.19 12.04
C PHE A 159 -2.46 2.95 13.56
N SER A 160 -2.84 1.75 14.01
CA SER A 160 -2.96 1.45 15.45
C SER A 160 -1.65 1.59 16.22
N VAL A 161 -0.49 1.54 15.53
CA VAL A 161 0.86 1.75 16.09
C VAL A 161 1.03 3.15 16.70
N PHE A 162 0.24 4.12 16.25
CA PHE A 162 0.25 5.48 16.79
C PHE A 162 -0.63 5.60 18.03
N GLY A 163 -1.78 4.91 18.05
CA GLY A 163 -2.66 4.76 19.21
C GLY A 163 -4.02 4.15 18.84
N GLN A 164 -4.94 4.10 19.80
CA GLN A 164 -6.23 3.44 19.62
C GLN A 164 -7.13 4.17 18.59
N ILE A 165 -7.62 3.42 17.61
CA ILE A 165 -8.49 3.88 16.53
C ILE A 165 -9.96 3.63 16.88
N GLU A 166 -10.81 4.61 16.59
CA GLU A 166 -12.27 4.47 16.58
C GLU A 166 -12.74 3.86 15.26
N ARG A 167 -12.23 4.36 14.13
CA ARG A 167 -12.61 3.94 12.77
C ARG A 167 -11.48 4.22 11.77
N ALA A 168 -11.22 3.27 10.87
CA ALA A 168 -10.49 3.52 9.63
C ALA A 168 -11.35 3.11 8.42
N ILE A 169 -11.38 3.93 7.36
CA ILE A 169 -12.08 3.62 6.12
C ILE A 169 -11.29 4.09 4.91
N VAL A 170 -11.16 3.23 3.89
CA VAL A 170 -10.70 3.59 2.55
C VAL A 170 -11.90 4.13 1.76
N ILE A 171 -11.75 5.32 1.18
CA ILE A 171 -12.81 5.97 0.40
C ILE A 171 -12.85 5.32 -0.99
N VAL A 172 -14.03 4.87 -1.40
CA VAL A 172 -14.28 4.29 -2.72
C VAL A 172 -15.12 5.22 -3.61
N ASP A 173 -15.02 5.06 -4.92
CA ASP A 173 -15.87 5.74 -5.91
C ASP A 173 -17.27 5.11 -6.00
N ASP A 174 -18.11 5.64 -6.90
CA ASP A 174 -19.46 5.16 -7.22
C ASP A 174 -19.50 3.69 -7.70
N ARG A 175 -18.35 3.14 -8.11
CA ARG A 175 -18.18 1.77 -8.59
C ARG A 175 -17.47 0.87 -7.57
N GLY A 176 -17.23 1.36 -6.35
CA GLY A 176 -16.54 0.62 -5.29
C GLY A 176 -15.03 0.51 -5.47
N ARG A 177 -14.40 1.27 -6.38
CA ARG A 177 -12.95 1.28 -6.58
C ARG A 177 -12.28 2.24 -5.58
N PRO A 178 -11.12 1.91 -5.01
CA PRO A 178 -10.43 2.77 -4.06
C PRO A 178 -9.96 4.08 -4.72
N THR A 179 -10.23 5.21 -4.07
CA THR A 179 -9.90 6.56 -4.57
C THR A 179 -8.45 6.99 -4.27
N GLY A 180 -7.64 6.12 -3.63
CA GLY A 180 -6.34 6.48 -3.09
C GLY A 180 -6.40 7.38 -1.84
N LYS A 181 -7.59 7.63 -1.29
CA LYS A 181 -7.84 8.39 -0.07
C LYS A 181 -8.49 7.51 1.00
N GLY A 182 -8.27 7.85 2.27
CA GLY A 182 -8.85 7.19 3.43
C GLY A 182 -9.00 8.13 4.61
N ILE A 183 -9.67 7.63 5.64
CA ILE A 183 -10.02 8.34 6.87
C ILE A 183 -9.52 7.50 8.04
N VAL A 184 -8.84 8.12 8.99
CA VAL A 184 -8.45 7.49 10.27
C VAL A 184 -8.90 8.39 11.42
N GLU A 185 -9.77 7.86 12.27
CA GLU A 185 -10.35 8.53 13.44
C GLU A 185 -9.78 7.89 14.71
N TYR A 186 -9.03 8.65 15.51
CA TYR A 186 -8.48 8.18 16.79
C TYR A 186 -9.40 8.49 17.98
N THR A 187 -9.31 7.68 19.04
CA THR A 187 -10.02 7.96 20.31
C THR A 187 -9.52 9.22 21.01
N ALA A 188 -8.26 9.60 20.78
CA ALA A 188 -7.60 10.71 21.47
C ALA A 188 -6.67 11.52 20.57
N LYS A 189 -6.68 12.85 20.75
CA LYS A 189 -5.85 13.81 20.00
C LYS A 189 -4.34 13.51 20.01
N PRO A 190 -3.71 13.05 21.11
CA PRO A 190 -2.27 12.77 21.10
C PRO A 190 -1.86 11.66 20.13
N ALA A 191 -2.71 10.65 19.91
CA ALA A 191 -2.45 9.58 18.95
C ALA A 191 -2.49 10.10 17.51
N ALA A 192 -3.51 10.91 17.17
CA ALA A 192 -3.60 11.56 15.87
C ALA A 192 -2.41 12.50 15.59
N ARG A 193 -1.97 13.28 16.59
CA ARG A 193 -0.79 14.14 16.47
C ARG A 193 0.49 13.33 16.27
N LYS A 194 0.71 12.27 17.06
CA LYS A 194 1.84 11.35 16.89
C LYS A 194 1.86 10.72 15.49
N ALA A 195 0.70 10.41 14.91
CA ALA A 195 0.62 9.89 13.54
C ALA A 195 0.99 10.96 12.49
N LEU A 196 0.49 12.19 12.63
CA LEU A 196 0.86 13.32 11.78
C LEU A 196 2.37 13.57 11.81
N ASP A 197 2.94 13.79 13.00
CA ASP A 197 4.35 14.11 13.18
C ASP A 197 5.24 13.00 12.58
N ARG A 198 4.94 11.72 12.87
CA ARG A 198 5.69 10.56 12.37
C ARG A 198 5.61 10.35 10.86
N CYS A 199 4.47 10.66 10.23
CA CYS A 199 4.28 10.50 8.78
C CYS A 199 4.72 11.74 7.98
N ALA A 200 4.95 12.88 8.64
CA ALA A 200 5.61 14.04 8.06
C ALA A 200 7.14 13.88 8.08
N ASP A 201 7.70 13.43 9.21
CA ASP A 201 9.15 13.25 9.38
C ASP A 201 9.72 12.02 8.64
N GLY A 202 8.88 11.03 8.30
CA GLY A 202 9.33 9.74 7.78
C GLY A 202 8.37 9.09 6.78
N ALA A 203 8.93 8.26 5.90
CA ALA A 203 8.19 7.52 4.89
C ALA A 203 7.42 6.33 5.50
N PHE A 204 6.16 6.54 5.88
CA PHE A 204 5.31 5.47 6.40
C PHE A 204 4.74 4.61 5.25
N LEU A 205 5.15 3.34 5.19
CA LEU A 205 4.80 2.38 4.12
C LEU A 205 3.76 1.37 4.62
N LEU A 206 2.69 1.17 3.85
CA LEU A 206 1.62 0.21 4.19
C LEU A 206 1.75 -1.15 3.49
N THR A 207 2.64 -1.29 2.51
CA THR A 207 2.79 -2.51 1.69
C THR A 207 4.24 -2.75 1.31
N ALA A 208 4.53 -3.86 0.65
CA ALA A 208 5.83 -4.12 0.03
C ALA A 208 6.17 -3.18 -1.15
N PHE A 209 5.23 -2.34 -1.61
CA PHE A 209 5.49 -1.28 -2.57
C PHE A 209 5.89 0.02 -1.81
N PRO A 210 7.04 0.64 -2.10
CA PRO A 210 7.64 1.71 -1.31
C PRO A 210 7.00 3.10 -1.54
N ARG A 211 5.67 3.15 -1.58
CA ARG A 211 4.87 4.38 -1.71
C ARG A 211 4.48 4.89 -0.31
N PRO A 212 5.04 6.03 0.16
CA PRO A 212 4.65 6.58 1.45
C PRO A 212 3.24 7.16 1.40
N VAL A 213 2.50 6.97 2.49
CA VAL A 213 1.20 7.63 2.66
C VAL A 213 1.39 9.05 3.18
N THR A 214 0.57 9.98 2.67
CA THR A 214 0.53 11.36 3.17
C THR A 214 -0.60 11.46 4.18
N VAL A 215 -0.34 12.05 5.35
CA VAL A 215 -1.32 12.16 6.43
C VAL A 215 -1.55 13.63 6.73
N GLU A 216 -2.81 14.07 6.64
CA GLU A 216 -3.25 15.45 6.82
C GLU A 216 -4.34 15.51 7.90
N PRO A 217 -4.49 16.60 8.65
CA PRO A 217 -5.68 16.82 9.48
C PRO A 217 -6.94 16.78 8.63
N MET A 218 -8.01 16.14 9.11
CA MET A 218 -9.28 16.13 8.39
C MET A 218 -9.96 17.50 8.48
N GLU A 219 -10.08 18.17 7.33
CA GLU A 219 -11.01 19.30 7.15
C GLU A 219 -12.45 18.83 7.36
N GLN A 220 -13.23 19.62 8.10
CA GLN A 220 -14.60 19.29 8.50
C GLN A 220 -15.53 20.38 8.01
N PHE A 221 -16.39 20.02 7.05
CA PHE A 221 -17.39 20.89 6.46
C PHE A 221 -18.77 20.58 7.05
N ASP A 222 -19.57 21.61 7.31
CA ASP A 222 -20.97 21.47 7.73
C ASP A 222 -21.88 21.47 6.50
N GLU A 223 -22.09 20.27 5.95
CA GLU A 223 -22.98 20.02 4.81
C GLU A 223 -24.46 19.89 5.25
N ASP A 224 -24.74 19.80 6.56
CA ASP A 224 -26.08 19.59 7.11
C ASP A 224 -26.85 20.92 7.32
N GLU A 225 -26.23 21.92 7.95
CA GLU A 225 -26.87 23.21 8.27
C GLU A 225 -26.63 24.28 7.19
N GLY A 226 -25.45 24.29 6.58
CA GLY A 226 -25.03 25.33 5.65
C GLY A 226 -25.06 26.74 6.28
N LEU A 227 -25.55 27.73 5.53
CA LEU A 227 -25.69 29.13 5.99
C LEU A 227 -27.14 29.64 5.83
N PRO A 228 -28.04 29.36 6.77
CA PRO A 228 -29.44 29.81 6.69
C PRO A 228 -29.59 31.33 6.71
N GLU A 229 -30.51 31.87 5.90
CA GLU A 229 -30.82 33.31 5.79
C GLU A 229 -31.13 33.97 7.16
N ARG A 230 -31.63 33.20 8.15
CA ARG A 230 -31.88 33.67 9.52
C ARG A 230 -30.63 34.13 10.28
N ILE A 231 -29.44 33.61 9.94
CA ILE A 231 -28.16 33.93 10.59
C ILE A 231 -27.22 34.80 9.74
N VAL A 232 -27.62 35.15 8.51
CA VAL A 232 -26.82 36.03 7.64
C VAL A 232 -26.81 37.47 8.21
N ASN A 233 -25.62 38.08 8.28
CA ASN A 233 -25.46 39.44 8.78
C ASN A 233 -25.97 40.48 7.76
N LYS A 234 -27.06 41.18 8.11
CA LYS A 234 -27.77 42.14 7.25
C LYS A 234 -27.14 43.53 7.31
N ASN A 235 -25.88 43.62 6.88
CA ASN A 235 -25.15 44.87 6.76
C ASN A 235 -25.47 45.59 5.42
N GLN A 236 -24.89 46.78 5.18
CA GLN A 236 -25.11 47.53 3.95
C GLN A 236 -24.68 46.76 2.68
N VAL A 237 -23.62 45.95 2.77
CA VAL A 237 -23.14 45.12 1.65
C VAL A 237 -24.17 44.06 1.31
N PHE A 238 -24.71 43.35 2.30
CA PHE A 238 -25.79 42.37 2.11
C PHE A 238 -26.98 42.99 1.35
N HIS A 239 -27.42 44.19 1.75
CA HIS A 239 -28.54 44.85 1.08
C HIS A 239 -28.20 45.22 -0.38
N LYS A 240 -27.00 45.79 -0.62
CA LYS A 240 -26.54 46.18 -1.95
C LYS A 240 -26.40 44.98 -2.91
N GLU A 241 -25.78 43.89 -2.44
CA GLU A 241 -25.63 42.66 -3.24
C GLU A 241 -26.99 41.99 -3.54
N ARG A 242 -27.99 42.17 -2.66
CA ARG A 242 -29.35 41.63 -2.83
C ARG A 242 -30.32 42.58 -3.55
N GLU A 243 -29.89 43.77 -3.98
CA GLU A 243 -30.72 44.68 -4.80
C GLU A 243 -31.15 44.05 -6.12
N GLN A 244 -30.30 43.18 -6.68
CA GLN A 244 -30.56 42.49 -7.92
C GLN A 244 -30.88 41.01 -7.67
N PRO A 245 -31.99 40.47 -8.21
CA PRO A 245 -32.32 39.06 -8.07
C PRO A 245 -31.39 38.17 -8.92
N PRO A 246 -31.35 36.85 -8.64
CA PRO A 246 -30.68 35.87 -9.49
C PRO A 246 -31.22 35.95 -10.93
N ARG A 247 -30.31 36.15 -11.89
CA ARG A 247 -30.62 36.34 -13.32
C ARG A 247 -29.45 35.88 -14.18
N PHE A 248 -29.70 35.70 -15.47
CA PHE A 248 -28.63 35.65 -16.47
C PHE A 248 -28.30 37.08 -16.92
N ALA A 249 -27.01 37.40 -17.00
CA ALA A 249 -26.56 38.67 -17.57
C ALA A 249 -26.96 38.77 -19.05
N GLN A 250 -27.46 39.93 -19.49
CA GLN A 250 -27.98 40.10 -20.85
C GLN A 250 -26.84 40.47 -21.83
N PRO A 251 -26.74 39.84 -23.01
CA PRO A 251 -25.73 40.21 -24.01
C PRO A 251 -25.76 41.70 -24.37
N GLY A 252 -24.58 42.32 -24.47
CA GLY A 252 -24.43 43.77 -24.72
C GLY A 252 -24.53 44.65 -23.46
N THR A 253 -24.68 44.07 -22.26
CA THR A 253 -24.57 44.82 -20.99
C THR A 253 -23.15 44.76 -20.41
N PHE A 254 -22.79 45.78 -19.64
CA PHE A 254 -21.55 45.82 -18.84
C PHE A 254 -21.41 44.57 -17.95
N GLU A 255 -22.51 44.13 -17.31
CA GLU A 255 -22.54 42.92 -16.48
C GLU A 255 -22.11 41.68 -17.28
N TYR A 256 -22.65 41.49 -18.49
CA TYR A 256 -22.34 40.35 -19.33
C TYR A 256 -20.87 40.34 -19.78
N GLU A 257 -20.31 41.49 -20.15
CA GLU A 257 -18.90 41.58 -20.54
C GLU A 257 -17.96 41.13 -19.42
N TYR A 258 -18.19 41.61 -18.18
CA TYR A 258 -17.38 41.20 -17.03
C TYR A 258 -17.66 39.77 -16.58
N ALA A 259 -18.92 39.31 -16.62
CA ALA A 259 -19.25 37.91 -16.34
C ALA A 259 -18.56 36.95 -17.33
N MET A 260 -18.47 37.32 -18.61
CA MET A 260 -17.75 36.52 -19.62
C MET A 260 -16.22 36.53 -19.40
N ARG A 261 -15.63 37.64 -18.94
CA ARG A 261 -14.23 37.68 -18.51
C ARG A 261 -13.98 36.79 -17.29
N TRP A 262 -14.88 36.79 -16.30
CA TRP A 262 -14.83 35.87 -15.17
C TRP A 262 -14.92 34.40 -15.60
N LYS A 263 -15.80 34.06 -16.57
CA LYS A 263 -15.85 32.71 -17.14
C LYS A 263 -14.56 32.31 -17.86
N ALA A 264 -13.94 33.24 -18.59
CA ALA A 264 -12.64 32.99 -19.22
C ALA A 264 -11.53 32.77 -18.19
N LEU A 265 -11.56 33.48 -17.05
CA LEU A 265 -10.61 33.29 -15.95
C LEU A 265 -10.79 31.92 -15.26
N MET A 266 -12.02 31.52 -14.94
CA MET A 266 -12.31 30.20 -14.36
C MET A 266 -11.93 29.03 -15.31
N GLU A 267 -12.13 29.21 -16.62
CA GLU A 267 -11.71 28.21 -17.61
C GLU A 267 -10.18 28.14 -17.73
N MET A 268 -9.48 29.27 -17.67
CA MET A 268 -8.01 29.31 -17.61
C MET A 268 -7.48 28.62 -16.34
N GLU A 269 -8.06 28.93 -15.17
CA GLU A 269 -7.72 28.32 -13.88
C GLU A 269 -7.89 26.79 -13.93
N LYS A 270 -9.05 26.32 -14.42
CA LYS A 270 -9.32 24.90 -14.64
C LYS A 270 -8.28 24.25 -15.57
N GLN A 271 -7.94 24.88 -16.69
CA GLN A 271 -6.94 24.36 -17.62
C GLN A 271 -5.54 24.26 -16.98
N GLN A 272 -5.17 25.22 -16.12
CA GLN A 272 -3.92 25.14 -15.35
C GLN A 272 -3.95 23.98 -14.35
N TYR A 273 -5.02 23.81 -13.58
CA TYR A 273 -5.16 22.68 -12.65
C TYR A 273 -5.10 21.32 -13.38
N GLU A 274 -5.83 21.16 -14.49
CA GLU A 274 -5.79 19.93 -15.27
C GLU A 274 -4.42 19.66 -15.90
N GLN A 275 -3.69 20.70 -16.31
CA GLN A 275 -2.33 20.54 -16.85
C GLN A 275 -1.33 20.14 -15.75
N VAL A 276 -1.43 20.73 -14.57
CA VAL A 276 -0.62 20.35 -13.41
C VAL A 276 -0.93 18.91 -12.98
N ASP A 277 -2.20 18.52 -12.90
CA ASP A 277 -2.60 17.16 -12.54
C ASP A 277 -2.06 16.12 -13.54
N ARG A 278 -2.16 16.37 -14.86
CA ARG A 278 -1.53 15.54 -15.90
C ARG A 278 -0.02 15.43 -15.70
N ASN A 279 0.68 16.56 -15.55
CA ASN A 279 2.14 16.59 -15.40
C ASN A 279 2.59 15.81 -14.14
N ILE A 280 1.88 15.97 -13.02
CA ILE A 280 2.18 15.26 -11.76
C ILE A 280 1.90 13.77 -11.89
N LYS A 281 0.80 13.39 -12.56
CA LYS A 281 0.45 11.99 -12.81
C LYS A 281 1.49 11.29 -13.71
N GLU A 282 1.90 11.92 -14.79
CA GLU A 282 2.98 11.40 -15.67
C GLU A 282 4.31 11.26 -14.91
N ALA A 283 4.65 12.24 -14.06
CA ALA A 283 5.85 12.16 -13.21
C ALA A 283 5.78 11.01 -12.18
N HIS A 284 4.61 10.78 -11.56
CA HIS A 284 4.39 9.65 -10.66
C HIS A 284 4.48 8.29 -11.39
N GLU A 285 3.83 8.15 -12.55
CA GLU A 285 3.87 6.92 -13.35
C GLU A 285 5.29 6.60 -13.83
N LYS A 286 6.07 7.62 -14.21
CA LYS A 286 7.48 7.47 -14.59
C LYS A 286 8.34 7.00 -13.40
N LEU A 287 8.15 7.60 -12.22
CA LEU A 287 8.88 7.20 -11.00
C LEU A 287 8.52 5.76 -10.58
N GLU A 288 7.25 5.38 -10.67
CA GLU A 288 6.76 4.02 -10.38
C GLU A 288 7.43 2.98 -11.31
N GLN A 289 7.53 3.27 -12.61
CA GLN A 289 8.25 2.43 -13.58
C GLN A 289 9.76 2.33 -13.29
N GLU A 290 10.42 3.45 -12.94
CA GLU A 290 11.84 3.48 -12.60
C GLU A 290 12.15 2.65 -11.34
N MET A 291 11.33 2.82 -10.29
CA MET A 291 11.45 2.05 -9.05
C MET A 291 11.17 0.55 -9.27
N GLU A 292 10.20 0.21 -10.10
CA GLU A 292 9.90 -1.19 -10.43
C GLU A 292 11.03 -1.85 -11.25
N ALA A 293 11.61 -1.13 -12.22
CA ALA A 293 12.76 -1.61 -12.98
C ALA A 293 13.98 -1.85 -12.05
N ALA A 294 14.31 -0.87 -11.20
CA ALA A 294 15.41 -0.99 -10.24
C ALA A 294 15.21 -2.14 -9.24
N ARG A 295 13.96 -2.39 -8.79
CA ARG A 295 13.62 -3.53 -7.94
C ARG A 295 13.87 -4.87 -8.63
N HIS A 296 13.45 -5.01 -9.89
CA HIS A 296 13.68 -6.23 -10.67
C HIS A 296 15.18 -6.45 -10.91
N GLU A 297 15.94 -5.40 -11.26
CA GLU A 297 17.39 -5.49 -11.43
C GLU A 297 18.08 -5.91 -10.13
N HIS A 298 17.74 -5.30 -8.99
CA HIS A 298 18.30 -5.68 -7.69
C HIS A 298 17.98 -7.15 -7.33
N GLN A 299 16.75 -7.61 -7.60
CA GLN A 299 16.36 -9.00 -7.37
C GLN A 299 17.17 -9.97 -8.26
N VAL A 300 17.41 -9.63 -9.53
CA VAL A 300 18.27 -10.40 -10.44
C VAL A 300 19.72 -10.42 -9.96
N ILE A 301 20.26 -9.31 -9.43
CA ILE A 301 21.61 -9.25 -8.84
C ILE A 301 21.73 -10.20 -7.65
N LEU A 302 20.76 -10.19 -6.73
CA LEU A 302 20.73 -11.10 -5.57
C LEU A 302 20.66 -12.57 -6.00
N MET A 303 19.78 -12.90 -6.96
CA MET A 303 19.68 -14.27 -7.48
C MET A 303 20.95 -14.71 -8.21
N ARG A 304 21.62 -13.80 -8.95
CA ARG A 304 22.89 -14.08 -9.62
C ARG A 304 24.02 -14.33 -8.61
N GLN A 305 24.05 -13.58 -7.50
CA GLN A 305 25.04 -13.78 -6.44
C GLN A 305 24.87 -15.14 -5.76
N ASP A 306 23.64 -15.55 -5.47
CA ASP A 306 23.34 -16.88 -4.91
C ASP A 306 23.66 -18.01 -5.91
N LEU A 307 23.34 -17.84 -7.19
CA LEU A 307 23.72 -18.80 -8.23
C LEU A 307 25.23 -18.98 -8.34
N LEU A 308 26.00 -17.88 -8.37
CA LEU A 308 27.47 -17.91 -8.41
C LEU A 308 28.05 -18.58 -7.17
N ARG A 309 27.49 -18.30 -5.98
CA ARG A 309 27.89 -18.97 -4.74
C ARG A 309 27.68 -20.49 -4.83
N ARG A 310 26.51 -20.94 -5.28
CA ARG A 310 26.20 -22.37 -5.43
C ARG A 310 27.08 -23.05 -6.48
N GLN A 311 27.40 -22.37 -7.58
CA GLN A 311 28.34 -22.87 -8.59
C GLN A 311 29.76 -23.04 -8.03
N GLU A 312 30.24 -22.07 -7.24
CA GLU A 312 31.53 -22.15 -6.56
C GLU A 312 31.58 -23.25 -5.49
N GLU A 313 30.49 -23.44 -4.73
CA GLU A 313 30.35 -24.55 -3.77
C GLU A 313 30.38 -25.92 -4.48
N LEU A 314 29.67 -26.08 -5.62
CA LEU A 314 29.72 -27.30 -6.45
C LEU A 314 31.12 -27.53 -7.02
N ARG A 315 31.76 -26.50 -7.58
CA ARG A 315 33.10 -26.60 -8.16
C ARG A 315 34.14 -27.07 -7.15
N ARG A 316 34.09 -26.55 -5.92
CA ARG A 316 34.96 -27.00 -4.82
C ARG A 316 34.70 -28.45 -4.45
N MET A 317 33.45 -28.90 -4.47
CA MET A 317 33.09 -30.29 -4.22
C MET A 317 33.64 -31.23 -5.32
N GLU A 318 33.52 -30.84 -6.60
CA GLU A 318 34.09 -31.56 -7.74
C GLU A 318 35.64 -31.60 -7.68
N GLU A 319 36.29 -30.50 -7.32
CA GLU A 319 37.75 -30.45 -7.16
C GLU A 319 38.22 -31.37 -6.01
N LEU A 320 37.54 -31.35 -4.85
CA LEU A 320 37.83 -32.25 -3.74
C LEU A 320 37.63 -33.72 -4.14
N HIS A 321 36.55 -34.03 -4.84
CA HIS A 321 36.27 -35.39 -5.32
C HIS A 321 37.32 -35.86 -6.34
N ASN A 322 37.75 -34.99 -7.26
CA ASN A 322 38.80 -35.31 -8.22
C ASN A 322 40.18 -35.49 -7.54
N GLN A 323 40.50 -34.67 -6.53
CA GLN A 323 41.71 -34.87 -5.71
C GLN A 323 41.67 -36.19 -4.94
N GLU A 324 40.52 -36.58 -4.39
CA GLU A 324 40.33 -37.88 -3.73
C GLU A 324 40.52 -39.04 -4.72
N MET A 325 39.93 -38.96 -5.90
CA MET A 325 40.11 -39.94 -6.97
C MET A 325 41.58 -40.03 -7.46
N GLN A 326 42.29 -38.91 -7.54
CA GLN A 326 43.73 -38.90 -7.87
C GLN A 326 44.58 -39.52 -6.74
N LYS A 327 44.30 -39.21 -5.48
CA LYS A 327 44.95 -39.84 -4.31
C LYS A 327 44.70 -41.35 -4.29
N ARG A 328 43.48 -41.80 -4.57
CA ARG A 328 43.12 -43.22 -4.66
C ARG A 328 43.92 -43.93 -5.76
N LYS A 329 43.99 -43.34 -6.96
CA LYS A 329 44.82 -43.86 -8.07
C LYS A 329 46.31 -43.90 -7.72
N GLN A 330 46.85 -42.89 -7.03
CA GLN A 330 48.24 -42.92 -6.55
C GLN A 330 48.48 -44.00 -5.50
N MET A 331 47.53 -44.23 -4.59
CA MET A 331 47.64 -45.32 -3.60
C MET A 331 47.57 -46.70 -4.26
N GLU A 332 46.67 -46.90 -5.23
CA GLU A 332 46.61 -48.12 -6.04
C GLU A 332 47.93 -48.35 -6.81
N LEU A 333 48.47 -47.31 -7.47
CA LEU A 333 49.75 -47.40 -8.19
C LEU A 333 50.92 -47.75 -7.25
N ARG A 334 50.99 -47.13 -6.06
CA ARG A 334 52.01 -47.47 -5.05
C ARG A 334 51.86 -48.89 -4.52
N GLN A 335 50.63 -49.38 -4.31
CA GLN A 335 50.40 -50.76 -3.91
C GLN A 335 50.78 -51.75 -5.02
N GLU A 336 50.54 -51.43 -6.30
CA GLU A 336 50.99 -52.26 -7.43
C GLU A 336 52.53 -52.25 -7.55
N GLU A 337 53.17 -51.08 -7.41
CA GLU A 337 54.62 -50.94 -7.43
C GLU A 337 55.28 -51.70 -6.27
N GLU A 338 54.76 -51.57 -5.05
CA GLU A 338 55.26 -52.30 -3.89
C GLU A 338 55.02 -53.81 -4.03
N ARG A 339 53.88 -54.23 -4.61
CA ARG A 339 53.61 -55.64 -4.93
C ARG A 339 54.60 -56.17 -5.98
N ARG A 340 54.83 -55.44 -7.08
CA ARG A 340 55.81 -55.81 -8.11
C ARG A 340 57.20 -55.95 -7.51
N ARG A 341 57.61 -55.00 -6.66
CA ARG A 341 58.90 -55.04 -5.98
C ARG A 341 59.05 -56.26 -5.07
N ARG A 342 58.00 -56.65 -4.33
CA ARG A 342 57.99 -57.89 -3.53
C ARG A 342 58.01 -59.16 -4.41
N GLU A 343 57.34 -59.15 -5.56
CA GLU A 343 57.39 -60.25 -6.53
C GLU A 343 58.78 -60.37 -7.19
N GLU A 344 59.45 -59.25 -7.48
CA GLU A 344 60.85 -59.20 -7.95
C GLU A 344 61.84 -59.66 -6.86
N GLU A 345 61.69 -59.22 -5.61
CA GLU A 345 62.51 -59.68 -4.48
C GLU A 345 62.35 -61.20 -4.26
N MET A 346 61.14 -61.74 -4.32
CA MET A 346 60.90 -63.19 -4.25
C MET A 346 61.50 -63.94 -5.45
N ARG A 347 61.43 -63.38 -6.66
CA ARG A 347 62.08 -63.97 -7.86
C ARG A 347 63.59 -64.00 -7.71
N MET A 348 64.21 -62.88 -7.33
CA MET A 348 65.66 -62.79 -7.08
C MET A 348 66.10 -63.78 -6.01
N HIS A 349 65.35 -63.90 -4.91
CA HIS A 349 65.66 -64.87 -3.85
C HIS A 349 65.50 -66.32 -4.31
N SER A 350 64.50 -66.61 -5.16
CA SER A 350 64.32 -67.93 -5.77
C SER A 350 65.42 -68.26 -6.80
N GLU A 351 65.87 -67.29 -7.59
CA GLU A 351 67.03 -67.45 -8.49
C GLU A 351 68.32 -67.64 -7.71
N GLU A 352 68.51 -66.94 -6.59
CA GLU A 352 69.67 -67.13 -5.70
C GLU A 352 69.68 -68.53 -5.06
N MET A 353 68.52 -69.06 -4.63
CA MET A 353 68.41 -70.45 -4.19
C MET A 353 68.69 -71.46 -5.32
N MET A 354 68.14 -71.24 -6.52
CA MET A 354 68.42 -72.08 -7.70
C MET A 354 69.91 -72.06 -8.05
N ARG A 355 70.57 -70.90 -7.99
CA ARG A 355 72.00 -70.75 -8.25
C ARG A 355 72.85 -71.49 -7.21
N ARG A 356 72.49 -71.41 -5.92
CA ARG A 356 73.09 -72.25 -4.85
C ARG A 356 72.86 -73.76 -5.06
N GLN A 357 71.78 -74.17 -5.71
CA GLN A 357 71.52 -75.56 -6.05
C GLN A 357 72.30 -76.00 -7.30
N GLN A 358 72.53 -75.09 -8.25
CA GLN A 358 73.21 -75.36 -9.53
C GLN A 358 74.74 -75.47 -9.39
N GLU A 359 75.35 -74.83 -8.38
CA GLU A 359 76.77 -75.03 -8.02
C GLU A 359 77.09 -76.47 -7.53
N GLY A 360 76.07 -77.30 -7.28
CA GLY A 360 76.23 -78.68 -6.79
C GLY A 360 76.44 -79.77 -7.85
N PHE A 361 76.31 -79.50 -9.16
CA PHE A 361 76.25 -80.61 -10.13
C PHE A 361 76.93 -80.39 -11.50
N LYS A 362 78.26 -80.60 -11.49
CA LYS A 362 79.13 -80.93 -12.65
C LYS A 362 79.28 -79.80 -13.69
N GLY A 363 80.42 -79.67 -14.35
CA GLY A 363 81.65 -80.47 -14.30
C GLY A 363 82.42 -80.26 -15.60
N ASN A 364 83.71 -79.96 -15.47
CA ASN A 364 84.57 -79.49 -16.57
C ASN A 364 84.46 -80.30 -17.88
N PHE A 365 84.48 -79.56 -19.00
CA PHE A 365 85.56 -79.79 -19.97
C PHE A 365 86.19 -78.44 -20.39
N PRO A 366 87.53 -78.29 -20.33
CA PRO A 366 88.24 -77.11 -20.82
C PRO A 366 88.40 -77.19 -22.36
N GLY A 367 88.74 -76.13 -23.09
CA GLY A 367 89.12 -74.77 -22.71
C GLY A 367 90.18 -74.22 -23.68
N ASN A 368 90.46 -72.90 -23.62
CA ASN A 368 91.52 -72.16 -24.34
C ASN A 368 91.30 -71.94 -25.86
N ARG A 369 91.71 -70.80 -26.47
CA ARG A 369 92.17 -69.52 -25.88
C ARG A 369 92.00 -68.35 -26.88
N GLU A 370 91.42 -67.26 -26.37
CA GLU A 370 91.95 -65.89 -26.36
C GLU A 370 92.90 -65.43 -27.50
N GLN A 371 92.55 -64.31 -28.16
CA GLN A 371 93.17 -63.02 -27.82
C GLN A 371 92.39 -61.79 -28.34
N GLU A 372 92.52 -60.68 -27.61
CA GLU A 372 91.87 -59.39 -27.83
C GLU A 372 92.66 -58.49 -28.82
N MET A 373 92.00 -57.50 -29.45
CA MET A 373 92.13 -56.07 -29.08
C MET A 373 91.58 -55.08 -30.15
N ARG A 374 90.66 -54.21 -29.70
CA ARG A 374 90.74 -52.73 -29.71
C ARG A 374 91.41 -51.99 -30.91
N MET A 375 90.61 -51.24 -31.69
CA MET A 375 90.75 -49.82 -32.11
C MET A 375 89.36 -49.37 -32.63
N HIS A 376 88.72 -48.22 -32.41
CA HIS A 376 89.05 -46.84 -31.99
C HIS A 376 89.45 -45.86 -33.12
N MET A 377 88.72 -44.72 -33.20
CA MET A 377 89.03 -43.47 -33.96
C MET A 377 88.97 -43.54 -35.52
N GLN A 378 88.70 -42.48 -36.30
CA GLN A 378 88.39 -41.05 -36.05
C GLN A 378 87.60 -40.44 -37.25
N GLY A 379 86.92 -39.30 -37.09
CA GLY A 379 86.25 -38.60 -38.21
C GLY A 379 85.88 -37.15 -37.88
N GLN A 380 86.85 -36.25 -38.04
CA GLN A 380 86.85 -34.80 -37.79
C GLN A 380 85.51 -34.03 -37.94
N GLY A 381 85.28 -33.09 -37.03
CA GLY A 381 84.50 -31.88 -37.34
C GLY A 381 85.42 -30.69 -37.63
N ILE A 382 84.92 -29.71 -38.39
CA ILE A 382 85.39 -28.31 -38.39
C ILE A 382 84.16 -27.40 -38.40
N ASN A 383 84.26 -26.28 -37.68
CA ASN A 383 83.21 -25.28 -37.47
C ASN A 383 83.65 -23.94 -38.11
N ARG A 384 82.73 -23.16 -38.70
CA ARG A 384 82.80 -21.67 -38.74
C ARG A 384 81.54 -20.98 -39.28
N ASN A 385 81.02 -20.06 -38.45
CA ASN A 385 80.14 -18.91 -38.62
C ASN A 385 79.75 -18.43 -40.04
N SER A 386 78.50 -17.92 -40.22
CA SER A 386 78.21 -16.46 -40.23
C SER A 386 76.72 -16.07 -40.41
N MET A 387 76.30 -15.01 -39.69
CA MET A 387 75.22 -14.01 -39.98
C MET A 387 73.71 -14.34 -40.04
N GLY A 388 72.91 -13.37 -39.53
CA GLY A 388 71.50 -13.10 -39.88
C GLY A 388 70.45 -13.67 -38.90
N ALA A 389 70.01 -12.99 -37.84
CA ALA A 389 69.13 -11.80 -37.79
C ALA A 389 67.67 -12.07 -38.21
N GLY A 390 66.72 -11.90 -37.28
CA GLY A 390 65.27 -12.03 -37.49
C GLY A 390 64.50 -12.10 -36.17
N GLU A 391 63.52 -11.22 -35.97
CA GLU A 391 62.83 -10.96 -34.69
C GLU A 391 61.56 -11.83 -34.49
N GLY A 392 60.99 -11.78 -33.28
CA GLY A 392 59.55 -12.05 -33.08
C GLY A 392 59.21 -13.00 -31.94
N ASN A 393 59.02 -12.47 -30.72
CA ASN A 393 58.48 -13.21 -29.57
C ASN A 393 57.37 -12.38 -28.91
N PRO A 394 56.18 -12.94 -28.62
CA PRO A 394 55.19 -12.28 -27.77
C PRO A 394 55.02 -13.02 -26.43
N SER A 395 55.37 -12.34 -25.34
CA SER A 395 55.04 -12.75 -23.97
C SER A 395 54.44 -11.57 -23.22
N VAL A 396 53.22 -11.73 -22.69
CA VAL A 396 52.46 -10.69 -21.99
C VAL A 396 52.41 -11.00 -20.49
N PRO A 397 52.70 -10.00 -19.64
CA PRO A 397 52.13 -9.94 -18.30
C PRO A 397 51.48 -8.59 -17.97
N ILE A 398 50.51 -8.64 -17.05
CA ILE A 398 49.81 -7.54 -16.35
C ILE A 398 50.33 -7.64 -14.89
N PRO A 399 50.62 -6.56 -14.10
CA PRO A 399 49.67 -5.48 -13.77
C PRO A 399 50.23 -4.07 -13.42
N GLY A 400 49.34 -3.09 -13.21
CA GLY A 400 49.55 -2.05 -12.19
C GLY A 400 49.08 -0.61 -12.45
N ALA A 401 48.08 -0.19 -11.66
CA ALA A 401 47.86 1.16 -11.10
C ALA A 401 47.47 2.38 -11.98
N ALA A 402 46.25 2.86 -11.69
CA ALA A 402 45.88 4.25 -11.38
C ALA A 402 46.10 5.38 -12.42
N ASN A 403 45.00 5.85 -13.03
CA ASN A 403 44.53 7.22 -12.76
C ASN A 403 43.02 7.39 -13.10
N ILE A 404 42.23 7.96 -12.19
CA ILE A 404 40.86 8.44 -12.45
C ILE A 404 40.76 9.82 -11.77
N PRO A 405 40.51 10.91 -12.51
CA PRO A 405 40.16 12.18 -11.89
C PRO A 405 38.70 12.14 -11.40
N ALA A 406 38.49 12.54 -10.16
CA ALA A 406 37.16 12.72 -9.57
C ALA A 406 36.78 14.19 -9.59
N GLU A 407 35.58 14.53 -10.09
CA GLU A 407 34.99 15.86 -9.90
C GLU A 407 33.48 15.76 -9.68
N ASN A 408 33.03 16.16 -8.47
CA ASN A 408 31.84 16.97 -8.13
C ASN A 408 31.25 16.61 -6.76
N PRO A 409 30.49 17.51 -6.08
CA PRO A 409 30.38 18.98 -6.21
C PRO A 409 30.70 19.64 -4.81
N PRO A 410 30.06 20.69 -4.22
CA PRO A 410 28.73 21.30 -4.42
C PRO A 410 28.72 22.79 -4.87
N LEU A 411 27.59 23.23 -5.44
CA LEU A 411 27.26 24.64 -5.60
C LEU A 411 26.85 25.25 -4.24
N MET A 412 27.54 26.31 -3.83
CA MET A 412 27.21 27.10 -2.65
C MET A 412 26.30 28.27 -3.06
N VAL A 413 25.00 28.18 -2.77
CA VAL A 413 24.07 29.29 -3.01
C VAL A 413 24.16 30.24 -1.81
N MET A 414 24.68 31.45 -2.02
CA MET A 414 24.65 32.49 -0.99
C MET A 414 23.24 33.07 -0.85
N LEU A 415 22.77 33.07 0.40
CA LEU A 415 21.69 33.90 0.91
C LEU A 415 22.35 34.99 1.77
N ASP A 416 22.13 36.25 1.41
CA ASP A 416 22.28 37.49 2.20
C ASP A 416 22.06 38.68 1.23
N ILE A 417 21.51 39.85 1.56
CA ILE A 417 20.68 40.34 2.68
C ILE A 417 20.04 41.67 2.19
N LEU A 418 18.86 42.05 2.71
CA LEU A 418 18.23 43.38 2.74
C LEU A 418 18.56 44.47 1.68
N GLU A 419 17.54 44.91 0.93
CA GLU A 419 16.99 46.28 1.07
C GLU A 419 15.47 46.29 0.79
#